data_AF-A0A972AIN1-F1
#
_entry.id   AF-A0A972AIN1-F1
#
_cell.length_a   1.000
_cell.length_b   1.000
_cell.length_c   1.000
_cell.angle_alpha   90.00
_cell.angle_beta   90.00
_cell.angle_gamma   90.00
#
_symmetry.space_group_name_H-M   'P 1'
#
loop_
_entity.id
_entity.type
_entity.pdbx_description
1 polymer ?
#
loop_
_entity_poly.entity_id
_entity_poly.type
_entity_poly.pdbx_seq_one_letter_code
_entity_poly.pdbx_strand_id
1 'polypeptide(L)'
;MSTSDEFIIHPVRSTCNELPNPKTEVKKAENKCDNQEYVCYCSKVTEKMIEEAIRNGADSPKKVIEATGAMKNSNCEVNNPKGT
;
A
#
# COMPACT_ATOMS: atom_id res chain seq x y z
N MET A 1 37.19 -7.35 23.07
CA MET A 1 35.80 -7.82 23.22
C MET A 1 34.99 -6.65 23.77
N SER A 2 34.39 -5.79 22.95
CA SER A 2 33.31 -6.08 21.98
C SER A 2 32.09 -6.61 22.73
N THR A 3 30.94 -5.95 22.81
CA THR A 3 30.46 -4.71 22.17
C THR A 3 29.35 -4.15 23.06
N SER A 4 29.32 -2.83 23.13
CA SER A 4 28.21 -1.99 23.60
C SER A 4 26.90 -2.29 22.85
N ASP A 5 25.83 -1.70 23.40
CA ASP A 5 24.56 -1.39 22.74
C ASP A 5 23.44 -2.41 22.91
N GLU A 6 22.86 -2.37 24.11
CA GLU A 6 21.44 -2.64 24.35
C GLU A 6 20.59 -1.55 23.65
N PHE A 7 20.58 -1.53 22.32
CA PHE A 7 19.50 -0.91 21.55
C PHE A 7 18.62 -2.06 21.06
N ILE A 8 17.64 -2.41 21.88
CA ILE A 8 16.52 -3.26 21.46
C ILE A 8 15.78 -2.50 20.37
N ILE A 9 16.28 -2.61 19.14
CA ILE A 9 15.46 -2.47 17.94
C ILE A 9 14.42 -3.58 18.07
N HIS A 10 13.30 -3.22 18.70
CA HIS A 10 12.05 -3.92 18.49
C HIS A 10 11.95 -4.11 16.98
N PRO A 11 11.90 -5.35 16.46
CA PRO A 11 11.48 -5.52 15.10
C PRO A 11 10.06 -4.97 15.11
N VAL A 12 9.87 -3.79 14.52
CA VAL A 12 8.56 -3.35 14.07
C VAL A 12 8.22 -4.31 12.92
N ARG A 13 7.91 -5.56 13.31
CA ARG A 13 6.89 -6.38 12.70
C ARG A 13 5.59 -5.61 12.93
N SER A 14 5.46 -4.46 12.27
CA SER A 14 4.18 -3.83 12.07
C SER A 14 3.38 -4.90 11.37
N THR A 15 2.46 -5.42 12.16
CA THR A 15 1.60 -6.52 11.82
C THR A 15 0.95 -6.23 10.48
N CYS A 16 0.70 -7.28 9.70
CA CYS A 16 -0.14 -7.23 8.50
C CYS A 16 -1.61 -6.86 8.82
N ASN A 17 -1.86 -6.09 9.89
CA ASN A 17 -3.16 -5.84 10.52
C ASN A 17 -3.51 -4.34 10.55
N GLU A 18 -3.17 -3.59 9.51
CA GLU A 18 -3.85 -2.32 9.21
C GLU A 18 -4.39 -2.34 7.78
N LEU A 19 -5.32 -3.25 7.51
CA LEU A 19 -6.39 -3.02 6.54
C LEU A 19 -7.61 -2.56 7.35
N PRO A 20 -8.08 -1.31 7.20
CA PRO A 20 -9.14 -1.03 6.21
C PRO A 20 -9.09 0.43 5.67
N ASN A 21 -9.80 0.90 4.62
CA ASN A 21 -11.20 0.70 4.20
C ASN A 21 -11.50 1.46 2.84
N PRO A 22 -12.75 1.52 2.28
CA PRO A 22 -13.62 0.56 1.53
C PRO A 22 -13.80 0.95 0.03
N LYS A 23 -14.34 0.14 -0.91
CA LYS A 23 -15.74 -0.31 -1.01
C LYS A 23 -15.90 -1.49 -2.00
N THR A 24 -15.73 -2.73 -1.56
CA THR A 24 -16.61 -3.87 -1.92
C THR A 24 -16.17 -5.09 -1.14
N GLU A 25 -17.13 -5.77 -0.52
CA GLU A 25 -16.91 -7.00 0.24
C GLU A 25 -16.51 -8.13 -0.72
N VAL A 26 -15.22 -8.47 -0.82
CA VAL A 26 -14.80 -9.68 -1.54
C VAL A 26 -13.75 -10.44 -0.72
N LYS A 27 -14.26 -11.49 -0.07
CA LYS A 27 -13.65 -12.79 0.24
C LYS A 27 -12.13 -12.81 0.51
N LYS A 28 -11.85 -12.96 1.81
CA LYS A 28 -10.61 -13.44 2.45
C LYS A 28 -9.89 -14.49 1.60
N ALA A 29 -8.66 -14.21 1.20
CA ALA A 29 -7.78 -15.16 0.52
C ALA A 29 -6.35 -15.07 1.10
N GLU A 30 -5.97 -16.17 1.77
CA GLU A 30 -4.67 -16.85 1.77
C GLU A 30 -3.40 -16.04 2.10
N ASN A 31 -2.83 -16.38 3.28
CA ASN A 31 -1.53 -15.92 3.77
C ASN A 31 -0.40 -16.38 2.86
N LYS A 32 -0.14 -15.61 1.81
CA LYS A 32 1.17 -15.54 1.17
C LYS A 32 1.78 -14.22 1.58
N CYS A 33 3.05 -14.24 2.01
CA CYS A 33 3.84 -13.03 2.15
C CYS A 33 4.15 -12.53 0.73
N ASP A 34 3.11 -12.15 0.00
CA ASP A 34 3.24 -11.56 -1.31
C ASP A 34 3.85 -10.20 -1.06
N ASN A 35 5.05 -10.03 -1.60
CA ASN A 35 5.73 -8.76 -1.70
C ASN A 35 4.91 -7.90 -2.68
N GLN A 36 3.74 -7.42 -2.23
CA GLN A 36 2.77 -6.72 -3.06
C GLN A 36 3.41 -5.41 -3.50
N GLU A 37 3.68 -5.32 -4.80
CA GLU A 37 4.23 -4.12 -5.40
C GLU A 37 3.13 -3.05 -5.45
N TYR A 38 3.30 -2.01 -4.65
CA TYR A 38 2.39 -0.87 -4.65
C TYR A 38 2.74 0.07 -5.80
N VAL A 39 1.71 0.51 -6.51
CA VAL A 39 1.82 1.63 -7.46
C VAL A 39 1.82 2.96 -6.70
N CYS A 40 1.00 3.07 -5.65
CA CYS A 40 1.04 4.23 -4.73
C CYS A 40 1.27 3.74 -3.31
N TYR A 41 2.47 3.99 -2.77
CA TYR A 41 2.86 3.58 -1.43
C TYR A 41 2.15 4.35 -0.32
N CYS A 42 1.79 5.62 -0.58
CA CYS A 42 1.09 6.47 0.39
C CYS A 42 -0.32 5.97 0.70
N SER A 43 -1.06 5.60 -0.35
CA SER A 43 -2.45 5.13 -0.24
C SER A 43 -2.58 3.61 -0.35
N LYS A 44 -1.45 2.87 -0.37
CA LYS A 44 -1.38 1.41 -0.54
C LYS A 44 -2.17 0.89 -1.75
N VAL A 45 -2.07 1.58 -2.89
CA VAL A 45 -2.74 1.20 -4.14
C VAL A 45 -1.90 0.22 -4.92
N THR A 46 -2.49 -0.88 -5.36
CA THR A 46 -1.87 -1.91 -6.22
C THR A 46 -2.33 -1.79 -7.67
N GLU A 47 -1.62 -2.45 -8.60
CA GLU A 47 -2.03 -2.52 -10.01
C GLU A 47 -3.44 -3.10 -10.19
N LYS A 48 -3.77 -4.16 -9.43
CA LYS A 48 -5.10 -4.78 -9.45
C LYS A 48 -6.22 -3.78 -9.13
N MET A 49 -6.01 -2.88 -8.17
CA MET A 49 -6.99 -1.83 -7.85
C MET A 49 -7.19 -0.84 -9.00
N ILE A 50 -6.12 -0.54 -9.74
CA ILE A 50 -6.19 0.32 -10.94
C ILE A 50 -6.98 -0.40 -12.04
N GLU A 51 -6.69 -1.68 -12.29
CA GLU A 51 -7.45 -2.48 -13.25
C GLU A 51 -8.94 -2.59 -12.88
N GLU A 52 -9.25 -2.80 -11.59
CA GLU A 52 -10.63 -2.83 -11.10
C GLU A 52 -11.34 -1.50 -11.32
N ALA A 53 -10.66 -0.37 -11.07
CA ALA A 53 -11.22 0.95 -11.35
C ALA A 53 -11.55 1.11 -12.85
N ILE A 54 -10.66 0.67 -13.74
CA ILE A 54 -10.88 0.71 -15.19
C ILE A 54 -12.04 -0.21 -15.60
N ARG A 55 -12.08 -1.45 -15.09
CA ARG A 55 -13.19 -2.39 -15.33
C ARG A 55 -14.54 -1.83 -14.85
N ASN A 56 -14.53 -1.02 -13.80
CA ASN A 56 -15.70 -0.35 -13.24
C ASN A 56 -16.04 0.98 -13.96
N GLY A 57 -15.36 1.32 -15.06
CA GLY A 57 -15.70 2.47 -15.90
C GLY A 57 -14.87 3.74 -15.64
N ALA A 58 -13.74 3.64 -14.93
CA ALA A 58 -12.76 4.73 -14.92
C ALA A 58 -12.08 4.83 -16.30
N ASP A 59 -12.48 5.84 -17.07
CA ASP A 59 -12.01 6.12 -18.43
C ASP A 59 -10.88 7.17 -18.48
N SER A 60 -10.44 7.65 -17.32
CA SER A 60 -9.43 8.70 -17.21
C SER A 60 -8.61 8.54 -15.93
N PRO A 61 -7.35 9.01 -15.93
CA PRO A 61 -6.50 8.97 -14.73
C PRO A 61 -7.17 9.61 -13.52
N LYS A 62 -7.89 10.73 -13.72
CA LYS A 62 -8.64 11.41 -12.66
C LYS A 62 -9.67 10.48 -12.01
N LYS A 63 -10.47 9.74 -12.79
CA LYS A 63 -11.44 8.79 -12.24
C LYS A 63 -10.76 7.61 -11.53
N VAL A 64 -9.63 7.14 -12.04
CA VAL A 64 -8.82 6.10 -11.36
C VAL A 64 -8.34 6.60 -10.01
N ILE A 65 -7.81 7.83 -9.93
CA ILE A 65 -7.36 8.47 -8.70
C ILE A 65 -8.51 8.63 -7.71
N GLU A 66 -9.68 9.08 -8.18
CA GLU A 66 -10.86 9.24 -7.35
C GLU A 66 -11.35 7.90 -6.79
N ALA A 67 -11.36 6.85 -7.61
CA ALA A 67 -11.79 5.50 -7.26
C ALA A 67 -10.81 4.77 -6.31
N THR A 68 -9.50 4.88 -6.56
CA THR A 68 -8.46 4.15 -5.82
C THR A 68 -7.91 4.93 -4.63
N GLY A 69 -8.06 6.25 -4.61
CA GLY A 69 -7.45 7.11 -3.59
C GLY A 69 -5.94 7.35 -3.76
N ALA A 70 -5.35 6.95 -4.89
CA ALA A 70 -3.96 7.28 -5.22
C ALA A 70 -3.70 8.80 -5.13
N MET A 71 -2.48 9.19 -4.77
CA MET A 71 -2.02 10.60 -4.74
C MET A 71 -2.76 11.56 -3.77
N LYS A 72 -3.76 11.12 -3.00
CA LYS A 72 -4.53 12.01 -2.10
C LYS A 72 -3.73 12.53 -0.90
N ASN A 73 -2.88 11.71 -0.30
CA ASN A 73 -2.08 12.04 0.89
C ASN A 73 -0.58 11.86 0.57
N SER A 74 -0.08 12.71 -0.33
CA SER A 74 1.24 12.53 -0.92
C SER A 74 2.35 12.80 0.09
N ASN A 75 3.17 11.78 0.34
CA ASN A 75 4.48 11.86 1.00
C ASN A 75 5.45 10.91 0.28
N CYS A 76 5.53 11.07 -1.05
CA CYS A 76 6.18 10.10 -1.94
C CYS A 76 7.69 10.01 -1.69
N GLU A 77 8.35 11.11 -1.34
CA GLU A 77 9.78 11.13 -1.02
C GLU A 77 10.14 10.18 0.13
N VAL A 78 9.23 10.03 1.10
CA VAL A 78 9.43 9.16 2.27
C VAL A 78 8.87 7.75 2.03
N ASN A 79 7.69 7.65 1.43
CA ASN A 79 6.95 6.38 1.35
C ASN A 79 7.24 5.55 0.10
N ASN A 80 7.62 6.18 -1.02
CA ASN A 80 7.99 5.46 -2.23
C ASN A 80 9.47 5.04 -2.13
N PRO A 81 9.83 3.75 -2.31
CA PRO A 81 11.22 3.30 -2.33
C PRO A 81 12.12 4.03 -3.32
N LYS A 82 11.55 4.64 -4.38
CA LYS A 82 12.29 5.45 -5.35
C LYS A 82 12.55 6.88 -4.88
N GLY A 83 11.92 7.31 -3.79
CA GLY A 83 12.03 8.68 -3.25
C GLY A 83 11.34 9.75 -4.10
N THR A 84 10.42 9.38 -5.00
CA THR A 84 9.66 10.31 -5.86
C THR A 84 8.32 9.74 -6.29
#